data_AF-A0A9X8YQY5-F1
#
_entry.id   AF-A0A9X8YQY5-F1
#
_cell.length_a   1.000
_cell.length_b   1.000
_cell.length_c   1.000
_cell.angle_alpha   90.00
_cell.angle_beta   90.00
_cell.angle_gamma   90.00
#
_symmetry.space_group_name_H-M   'P 1'
#
loop_
_entity.id
_entity.type
_entity.pdbx_description
1 polymer ?
#
loop_
_entity_poly.entity_id
_entity_poly.type
_entity_poly.pdbx_seq_one_letter_code
_entity_poly.pdbx_strand_id
1 'polypeptide(L)'
;MTAKLTEAGFWRKTADSSSLREPRVLIRVYVNEGEIDRAIAFYEQLHGVEADMRFDFPAHRLVLAAVGPFLILEGSEESLRTFRSTVGTLLVDDIYPYHQRLLAAGADIFFGP
;
A
#
# COMPACT_ATOMS: atom_id res chain seq x y z
N MET A 1 -0.01 26.78 4.48
CA MET A 1 -0.45 26.59 3.08
C MET A 1 -0.62 25.10 2.88
N THR A 2 -1.86 24.62 2.93
CA THR A 2 -2.21 23.21 2.72
C THR A 2 -1.95 22.89 1.25
N ALA A 3 -0.80 22.31 0.96
CA ALA A 3 -0.55 21.74 -0.36
C ALA A 3 -1.64 20.67 -0.59
N LYS A 4 -2.41 20.84 -1.66
CA LYS A 4 -3.44 19.88 -2.06
C LYS A 4 -2.77 18.51 -2.19
N LEU A 5 -3.32 17.50 -1.52
CA LEU A 5 -3.11 16.11 -1.92
C LEU A 5 -3.49 16.07 -3.42
N THR A 6 -2.51 15.71 -4.24
CA THR A 6 -2.55 15.62 -5.71
C THR A 6 -3.85 15.05 -6.29
N GLU A 7 -4.35 15.62 -7.39
CA GLU A 7 -5.62 15.31 -8.11
C GLU A 7 -5.75 13.91 -8.74
N ALA A 8 -4.94 12.92 -8.36
CA ALA A 8 -4.87 11.66 -9.11
C ALA A 8 -6.08 10.71 -8.86
N GLY A 9 -6.86 10.94 -7.80
CA GLY A 9 -8.08 10.17 -7.51
C GLY A 9 -7.85 8.71 -7.11
N PHE A 10 -8.94 7.96 -6.96
CA PHE A 10 -8.94 6.53 -6.69
C PHE A 10 -8.96 5.74 -8.01
N TRP A 11 -7.91 4.99 -8.31
CA TRP A 11 -7.88 4.07 -9.45
C TRP A 11 -7.03 2.83 -9.17
N ARG A 12 -7.40 1.71 -9.80
CA ARG A 12 -6.65 0.45 -9.79
C ARG A 12 -6.77 -0.17 -11.18
N LYS A 13 -5.67 -0.66 -11.76
CA LYS A 13 -5.69 -1.45 -13.00
C LYS A 13 -6.48 -2.74 -12.82
N THR A 14 -6.34 -3.37 -11.65
CA THR A 14 -7.12 -4.55 -11.25
C THR A 14 -7.56 -4.37 -9.80
N ALA A 15 -8.87 -4.21 -9.59
CA ALA A 15 -9.44 -4.02 -8.25
C ALA A 15 -9.75 -5.35 -7.54
N ASP A 16 -9.84 -6.45 -8.30
CA ASP A 16 -10.16 -7.79 -7.81
C ASP A 16 -8.90 -8.66 -7.69
N SER A 17 -8.57 -9.07 -6.47
CA SER A 17 -7.43 -9.95 -6.20
C SER A 17 -7.78 -11.44 -6.24
N SER A 18 -9.03 -11.84 -6.49
CA SER A 18 -9.48 -13.24 -6.49
C SER A 18 -8.77 -14.12 -7.53
N SER A 19 -8.13 -13.51 -8.53
CA SER A 19 -7.36 -14.19 -9.56
C SER A 19 -5.88 -14.40 -9.22
N LEU A 20 -5.40 -13.91 -8.07
CA LEU A 20 -4.02 -14.10 -7.63
C LEU A 20 -3.76 -15.59 -7.35
N ARG A 21 -2.77 -16.15 -8.04
CA ARG A 21 -2.32 -17.54 -7.81
C ARG A 21 -1.27 -17.64 -6.70
N GLU A 22 -0.61 -16.52 -6.42
CA GLU A 22 0.38 -16.37 -5.36
C GLU A 22 0.20 -14.99 -4.70
N PRO A 23 0.55 -14.85 -3.41
CA PRO A 23 0.48 -13.55 -2.75
C PRO A 23 1.38 -12.52 -3.42
N ARG A 24 0.88 -11.30 -3.56
CA ARG A 24 1.73 -10.16 -3.89
C ARG A 24 2.31 -9.59 -2.59
N VAL A 25 3.62 -9.71 -2.43
CA VAL A 25 4.36 -9.12 -1.31
C VAL A 25 4.70 -7.68 -1.64
N LEU A 26 4.32 -6.77 -0.75
CA LEU A 26 4.55 -5.34 -0.89
C LEU A 26 5.39 -4.83 0.29
N ILE A 27 6.57 -4.28 -0.02
CA ILE A 27 7.34 -3.53 0.97
C ILE A 27 6.81 -2.10 1.07
N ARG A 28 6.86 -1.53 2.28
CA ARG A 28 6.38 -0.17 2.50
C ARG A 28 7.49 0.85 2.27
N VAL A 29 7.17 1.85 1.45
CA VAL A 29 8.00 3.03 1.23
C VAL A 29 7.23 4.23 1.74
N TYR A 30 7.87 5.07 2.54
CA TYR A 30 7.25 6.26 3.13
C TYR A 30 7.89 7.50 2.55
N VAL A 31 7.08 8.45 2.09
CA VAL A 31 7.52 9.72 1.50
C VAL A 31 6.75 10.89 2.09
N ASN A 32 7.34 12.09 2.07
CA ASN A 32 6.67 13.26 2.62
C ASN A 32 5.56 13.76 1.68
N GLU A 33 4.68 14.60 2.21
CA GLU A 33 3.60 15.24 1.46
C GLU A 33 4.10 15.92 0.17
N GLY A 34 3.45 15.63 -0.95
CA GLY A 34 3.81 16.14 -2.28
C GLY A 34 4.94 15.37 -2.99
N GLU A 35 5.46 14.27 -2.43
CA GLU A 35 6.57 13.49 -3.02
C GLU A 35 6.12 12.24 -3.78
N ILE A 36 4.83 11.83 -3.70
CA ILE A 36 4.39 10.54 -4.25
C ILE A 36 4.57 10.42 -5.76
N ASP A 37 4.35 11.50 -6.53
CA ASP A 37 4.51 11.47 -7.99
C ASP A 37 5.96 11.19 -8.39
N ARG A 38 6.91 11.83 -7.67
CA ARG A 38 8.33 11.59 -7.85
C ARG A 38 8.71 10.16 -7.46
N ALA A 39 8.14 9.65 -6.37
CA ALA A 39 8.41 8.30 -5.91
C ALA A 39 7.87 7.25 -6.89
N ILE A 40 6.65 7.43 -7.41
CA ILE A 40 6.06 6.58 -8.45
C ILE A 40 6.99 6.52 -9.65
N ALA A 41 7.34 7.68 -10.23
CA ALA A 41 8.20 7.73 -11.42
C ALA A 41 9.55 7.04 -11.18
N PHE A 42 10.15 7.21 -10.00
CA PHE A 42 11.39 6.53 -9.63
C PHE A 42 11.22 5.00 -9.61
N TYR A 43 10.20 4.47 -8.94
CA TYR A 43 9.99 3.03 -8.85
C TYR A 43 9.52 2.41 -10.16
N GLU A 44 8.79 3.17 -10.99
CA GLU A 44 8.40 2.71 -12.32
C GLU A 44 9.64 2.51 -13.21
N GLN A 45 10.55 3.48 -13.18
CA GLN A 45 11.82 3.39 -13.89
C GLN A 45 12.71 2.26 -13.32
N LEU A 46 12.81 2.16 -11.99
CA LEU A 46 13.66 1.17 -11.34
C LEU A 46 13.20 -0.28 -11.62
N HIS A 47 11.89 -0.50 -11.59
CA HIS A 47 11.30 -1.84 -11.72
C HIS A 47 10.88 -2.18 -13.16
N GLY A 48 10.80 -1.18 -14.05
CA GLY A 48 10.35 -1.37 -15.43
C GLY A 48 8.87 -1.73 -15.56
N VAL A 49 8.04 -1.33 -14.59
CA VAL A 49 6.59 -1.53 -14.61
C VAL A 49 5.89 -0.23 -14.25
N GLU A 50 4.70 -0.03 -14.77
CA GLU A 50 3.86 1.12 -14.38
C GLU A 50 3.17 0.87 -13.03
N ALA A 51 2.78 1.95 -12.36
CA ALA A 51 1.89 1.90 -11.23
C ALA A 51 0.58 1.18 -11.60
N ASP A 52 0.08 0.35 -10.68
CA ASP A 52 -1.16 -0.40 -10.88
C ASP A 52 -2.29 0.00 -9.94
N MET A 53 -2.01 0.88 -8.97
CA MET A 53 -3.03 1.52 -8.17
C MET A 53 -2.54 2.83 -7.58
N ARG A 54 -3.49 3.73 -7.37
CA ARG A 54 -3.35 4.90 -6.51
C ARG A 54 -4.69 5.23 -5.87
N PHE A 55 -4.65 5.64 -4.61
CA PHE A 55 -5.84 6.16 -3.96
C PHE A 55 -5.52 7.10 -2.82
N ASP A 56 -6.39 8.08 -2.65
CA ASP A 56 -6.45 8.90 -1.45
C ASP A 56 -7.05 8.08 -0.32
N PHE A 57 -6.47 8.19 0.88
CA PHE A 57 -7.02 7.64 2.11
C PHE A 57 -7.31 8.77 3.11
N PRO A 58 -8.39 9.55 2.90
CA PRO A 58 -8.64 10.79 3.64
C PRO A 58 -8.77 10.59 5.14
N ALA A 59 -9.33 9.46 5.58
CA ALA A 59 -9.50 9.11 6.99
C ALA A 59 -8.17 9.10 7.76
N HIS A 60 -7.06 8.82 7.09
CA HIS A 60 -5.72 8.77 7.68
C HIS A 60 -4.80 9.87 7.15
N ARG A 61 -5.30 10.79 6.30
CA ARG A 61 -4.50 11.82 5.63
C ARG A 61 -3.28 11.24 4.91
N LEU A 62 -3.51 10.17 4.16
CA LEU A 62 -2.48 9.51 3.34
C LEU A 62 -2.88 9.47 1.88
N VAL A 63 -1.89 9.39 1.00
CA VAL A 63 -2.06 8.94 -0.38
C VAL A 63 -1.23 7.67 -0.56
N LEU A 64 -1.78 6.67 -1.23
CA LEU A 64 -1.09 5.41 -1.46
C LEU A 64 -0.97 5.15 -2.95
N ALA A 65 0.15 4.55 -3.36
CA ALA A 65 0.36 4.03 -4.70
C ALA A 65 1.12 2.71 -4.67
N ALA A 66 0.90 1.84 -5.65
CA ALA A 66 1.68 0.62 -5.79
C ALA A 66 2.35 0.53 -7.16
N VAL A 67 3.65 0.24 -7.14
CA VAL A 67 4.49 0.00 -8.33
C VAL A 67 5.25 -1.30 -8.09
N GLY A 68 4.93 -2.36 -8.83
CA GLY A 68 5.57 -3.67 -8.62
C GLY A 68 5.48 -4.13 -7.14
N PRO A 69 6.61 -4.40 -6.45
CA PRO A 69 6.63 -4.81 -5.03
C PRO A 69 6.61 -3.63 -4.04
N PHE A 70 6.49 -2.38 -4.49
CA PHE A 70 6.57 -1.20 -3.64
C PHE A 70 5.18 -0.63 -3.37
N LEU A 71 4.78 -0.57 -2.10
CA LEU A 71 3.62 0.19 -1.64
C LEU A 71 4.12 1.51 -1.05
N ILE A 72 3.88 2.60 -1.78
CA ILE A 72 4.31 3.96 -1.43
C ILE A 72 3.19 4.62 -0.62
N LEU A 73 3.53 5.15 0.54
CA LEU A 73 2.64 5.88 1.44
C LEU A 73 3.16 7.31 1.57
N GLU A 74 2.39 8.28 1.11
CA GLU A 74 2.62 9.70 1.31
C GLU A 74 1.81 10.22 2.49
N GLY A 75 2.45 11.01 3.35
CA GLY A 75 1.77 11.78 4.39
C GLY A 75 2.73 12.55 5.28
N SER A 76 2.19 13.32 6.23
CA SER A 76 3.00 13.94 7.28
C SER A 76 3.67 12.89 8.18
N GLU A 77 4.75 13.26 8.86
CA GLU A 77 5.38 12.41 9.89
C GLU A 77 4.43 12.01 11.03
N GLU A 78 3.40 12.81 11.32
CA GLU A 78 2.35 12.43 12.25
C GLU A 78 1.43 11.35 11.68
N SER A 79 0.97 11.51 10.44
CA SER A 79 0.11 10.54 9.76
C SER A 79 0.81 9.20 9.55
N LEU A 80 2.09 9.23 9.14
CA LEU A 80 2.86 8.02 8.81
C LEU A 80 3.28 7.22 10.03
N ARG A 81 3.40 7.85 11.21
CA ARG A 81 3.91 7.23 12.44
C ARG A 81 3.21 5.91 12.78
N THR A 82 1.88 5.88 12.71
CA THR A 82 1.07 4.68 13.01
C THR A 82 1.29 3.56 11.98
N PHE A 83 1.63 3.92 10.74
CA PHE A 83 1.81 2.95 9.66
C PHE A 83 3.23 2.38 9.57
N ARG A 84 4.21 3.01 10.26
CA ARG A 84 5.60 2.53 10.34
C ARG A 84 5.76 1.27 11.19
N SER A 85 4.76 0.93 12.02
CA SER A 85 4.75 -0.34 12.77
C SER A 85 4.47 -1.56 11.87
N THR A 86 3.92 -1.36 10.68
CA THR A 86 3.67 -2.44 9.72
C THR A 86 4.85 -2.57 8.76
N VAL A 87 5.48 -3.75 8.75
CA VAL A 87 6.69 -4.01 7.93
C VAL A 87 6.38 -4.17 6.45
N GLY A 88 5.24 -4.77 6.11
CA GLY A 88 4.86 -5.07 4.74
C GLY A 88 3.39 -5.43 4.62
N THR A 89 2.93 -5.56 3.38
CA THR A 89 1.56 -5.99 3.06
C THR A 89 1.64 -7.27 2.23
N LEU A 90 0.89 -8.29 2.65
CA LEU A 90 0.66 -9.50 1.87
C LEU A 90 -0.73 -9.41 1.24
N LEU A 91 -0.80 -9.11 -0.05
CA LEU A 91 -2.07 -9.09 -0.79
C LEU A 91 -2.37 -10.50 -1.31
N VAL A 92 -3.52 -11.04 -0.91
CA VAL A 92 -3.97 -12.40 -1.22
C VAL A 92 -5.32 -12.38 -1.94
N ASP A 93 -5.69 -13.50 -2.52
CA ASP A 93 -6.98 -13.76 -3.15
C ASP A 93 -8.11 -13.86 -2.12
N ASP A 94 -7.88 -14.59 -1.02
CA ASP A 94 -8.79 -14.74 0.12
C ASP A 94 -8.01 -14.67 1.43
N ILE A 95 -8.44 -13.78 2.34
CA ILE A 95 -7.80 -13.58 3.63
C ILE A 95 -8.09 -14.72 4.62
N TYR A 96 -9.23 -15.43 4.52
CA TYR A 96 -9.64 -16.39 5.54
C TYR A 96 -8.70 -17.62 5.62
N PRO A 97 -8.26 -18.24 4.50
CA PRO A 97 -7.29 -19.32 4.55
C PRO A 97 -5.95 -18.89 5.17
N TYR A 98 -5.48 -17.67 4.90
CA TYR A 98 -4.23 -17.15 5.49
C TYR A 98 -4.41 -16.83 6.96
N HIS A 99 -5.54 -16.27 7.36
CA HIS A 99 -5.87 -16.03 8.76
C HIS A 99 -5.83 -17.33 9.58
N GLN A 100 -6.44 -18.41 9.08
CA GLN A 100 -6.40 -19.72 9.76
C GLN A 100 -4.97 -20.28 9.85
N ARG A 101 -4.16 -20.15 8.78
CA ARG A 101 -2.75 -20.59 8.80
C ARG A 101 -1.92 -19.78 9.79
N LEU A 102 -2.14 -18.47 9.87
CA LEU A 102 -1.45 -17.58 10.82
C LEU A 102 -1.78 -17.96 12.26
N LEU A 103 -3.07 -18.17 12.58
CA LEU A 103 -3.49 -18.63 13.90
C LEU A 103 -2.89 -20.00 14.26
N ALA A 104 -2.94 -20.96 13.32
CA ALA A 104 -2.36 -22.29 13.52
C ALA A 104 -0.84 -22.25 13.73
N ALA A 105 -0.15 -21.22 13.18
CA ALA A 105 1.27 -20.98 13.38
C ALA A 105 1.60 -20.19 14.66
N GLY A 106 0.59 -19.80 15.46
CA GLY A 106 0.77 -19.06 16.70
C GLY A 106 0.94 -17.55 16.51
N ALA A 107 0.47 -16.96 15.41
CA ALA A 107 0.47 -15.52 15.22
C ALA A 107 -0.64 -14.84 16.05
N ASP A 108 -0.30 -13.69 16.63
CA ASP A 108 -1.27 -12.80 17.27
C ASP A 108 -1.95 -11.89 16.23
N ILE A 109 -3.30 -11.90 16.22
CA ILE A 109 -4.10 -11.04 15.33
C ILE A 109 -4.61 -9.84 16.13
N PHE A 110 -4.01 -8.66 15.89
CA PHE A 110 -4.34 -7.43 16.63
C PHE A 110 -5.42 -6.59 15.94
N PHE A 111 -5.64 -6.79 14.63
CA PHE A 111 -6.62 -6.06 13.84
C PHE A 111 -7.03 -6.90 12.61
N GLY A 112 -8.33 -7.11 12.42
CA GLY A 112 -8.87 -7.94 11.33
C GLY A 112 -10.38 -8.15 11.46
N PRO A 113 -11.01 -8.85 10.51
CA PRO A 113 -12.28 -9.55 10.77
C PRO A 113 -12.11 -10.69 11.79
#